data_AF-A0A7S0HCU4-F1
#
_entry.id   AF-A0A7S0HCU4-F1
#
_cell.length_a   1.000
_cell.length_b   1.000
_cell.length_c   1.000
_cell.angle_alpha   90.00
_cell.angle_beta   90.00
_cell.angle_gamma   90.00
#
_symmetry.space_group_name_H-M   'P 1'
#
loop_
_entity.id
_entity.type
_entity.pdbx_description
1 polymer ?
#
loop_
_entity_poly.entity_id
_entity_poly.type
_entity_poly.pdbx_seq_one_letter_code
_entity_poly.pdbx_strand_id
1 'polypeptide(L)'
;KLEESRTSLDAAEAIYKQAGAKDKLASTEVLRDRLGSLKLKTVKLREWSECLAEAELEVQDAARLGLPWGEKHFVCAREKLEEAKRRLKEAGEDGPDESSGRLKPKSLILNKFDLRLLKVRRECERRRAKVSQHIQQTSNPNAEKRQSAVRSLGQVGRKPVPCGVDFFGNLEELVDERRWNESEGRGDEEVVRAVEGSLRDTDGQIRQLAMEGLPSVCKEDDITVMDKIASLLQDQSVHVRMKAMQTISSIAARDAVRAYQLLCD
;
A
#
# COMPACT_ATOMS: atom_id res chain seq x y z
N LYS A 1 -23.24 -20.39 23.15
CA LYS A 1 -23.67 -21.58 22.36
C LYS A 1 -22.78 -22.82 22.54
N LEU A 2 -21.57 -22.93 21.95
CA LEU A 2 -20.77 -24.19 22.08
C LEU A 2 -20.38 -24.50 23.54
N GLU A 3 -20.10 -23.49 24.37
CA GLU A 3 -19.85 -23.70 25.80
C GLU A 3 -21.12 -24.07 26.57
N GLU A 4 -22.26 -23.43 26.28
CA GLU A 4 -23.57 -23.82 26.85
C GLU A 4 -23.95 -25.27 26.47
N SER A 5 -23.65 -25.69 25.24
CA SER A 5 -23.86 -27.07 24.80
C SER A 5 -22.94 -28.04 25.53
N ARG A 6 -21.71 -27.63 25.85
CA ARG A 6 -20.78 -28.44 26.67
C ARG A 6 -21.32 -28.63 28.08
N THR A 7 -21.70 -27.54 28.75
CA THR A 7 -22.23 -27.60 30.12
C THR A 7 -23.52 -28.42 30.19
N SER A 8 -24.38 -28.30 29.16
CA SER A 8 -25.60 -29.11 29.05
C SER A 8 -25.30 -30.59 28.84
N LEU A 9 -24.27 -30.92 28.04
CA LEU A 9 -23.85 -32.29 27.80
C LEU A 9 -23.21 -32.92 29.04
N ASP A 10 -22.37 -32.17 29.76
CA ASP A 10 -21.74 -32.62 31.00
C ASP A 10 -22.79 -32.88 32.09
N ALA A 11 -23.83 -32.03 32.17
CA ALA A 11 -24.98 -32.25 33.07
C ALA A 11 -25.80 -33.49 32.69
N ALA A 12 -26.06 -33.70 31.38
CA ALA A 12 -26.79 -34.87 30.90
C ALA A 12 -26.01 -36.19 31.16
N GLU A 13 -24.69 -36.18 30.96
CA GLU A 13 -23.84 -37.34 31.24
C GLU A 13 -23.85 -37.70 32.74
N ALA A 14 -23.81 -36.70 33.63
CA ALA A 14 -23.90 -36.93 35.08
C ALA A 14 -25.22 -37.62 35.47
N ILE A 15 -26.34 -37.19 34.88
CA ILE A 15 -27.66 -37.81 35.08
C ILE A 15 -27.68 -39.25 34.55
N TYR A 16 -27.16 -39.49 33.34
CA TYR A 16 -27.15 -40.83 32.75
C TYR A 16 -26.21 -41.81 33.46
N LYS A 17 -25.10 -41.33 34.04
CA LYS A 17 -24.22 -42.13 34.91
C LYS A 17 -24.96 -42.58 36.16
N GLN A 18 -25.70 -41.69 36.81
CA GLN A 18 -26.51 -42.02 37.99
C GLN A 18 -27.64 -43.01 37.65
N ALA A 19 -28.23 -42.91 36.46
CA ALA A 19 -29.32 -43.77 36.01
C ALA A 19 -28.88 -45.12 35.40
N GLY A 20 -27.57 -45.37 35.24
CA GLY A 20 -27.06 -46.61 34.62
C GLY A 20 -27.38 -46.79 33.12
N ALA A 21 -27.73 -45.71 32.41
CA ALA A 21 -28.21 -45.76 31.03
C ALA A 21 -27.06 -45.80 30.00
N LYS A 22 -26.49 -46.99 29.77
CA LYS A 22 -25.31 -47.20 28.91
C LYS A 22 -25.47 -46.67 27.47
N ASP A 23 -26.60 -46.90 26.82
CA ASP A 23 -26.84 -46.45 25.42
C ASP A 23 -26.87 -44.93 25.30
N LYS A 24 -27.39 -44.25 26.33
CA LYS A 24 -27.42 -42.78 26.39
C LYS A 24 -26.04 -42.21 26.65
N LEU A 25 -25.21 -42.89 27.43
CA LEU A 25 -23.81 -42.50 27.66
C LEU A 25 -22.99 -42.58 26.36
N ALA A 26 -23.13 -43.67 25.60
CA ALA A 26 -22.49 -43.80 24.29
C ALA A 26 -22.95 -42.68 23.32
N SER A 27 -24.24 -42.33 23.34
CA SER A 27 -24.77 -41.22 22.56
C SER A 27 -24.18 -39.86 22.99
N THR A 28 -23.98 -39.63 24.29
CA THR A 28 -23.34 -38.40 24.80
C THR A 28 -21.85 -38.32 24.44
N GLU A 29 -21.13 -39.44 24.37
CA GLU A 29 -19.74 -39.46 23.89
C GLU A 29 -19.65 -39.04 22.42
N VAL A 30 -20.50 -39.59 21.55
CA VAL A 30 -20.56 -39.19 20.13
C VAL A 30 -20.85 -37.68 19.99
N LEU A 31 -21.77 -37.15 20.79
CA LEU A 31 -22.07 -35.72 20.81
C LEU A 31 -20.89 -34.88 21.34
N ARG A 32 -20.13 -35.39 22.31
CA ARG A 32 -18.92 -34.74 22.83
C ARG A 32 -17.83 -34.66 21.76
N ASP A 33 -17.59 -35.74 21.03
CA ASP A 33 -16.61 -35.78 19.94
C ASP A 33 -17.01 -34.81 18.81
N ARG A 34 -18.30 -34.79 18.47
CA ARG A 34 -18.85 -33.82 17.50
C ARG A 34 -18.70 -32.38 18.00
N LEU A 35 -18.94 -32.13 19.28
CA LEU A 35 -18.76 -30.81 19.89
C LEU A 35 -17.28 -30.39 19.87
N GLY A 36 -16.35 -31.31 20.18
CA GLY A 36 -14.92 -31.09 20.08
C GLY A 36 -14.48 -30.74 18.66
N SER A 37 -14.98 -31.48 17.67
CA SER A 37 -14.74 -31.21 16.24
C SER A 37 -15.26 -29.84 15.81
N LEU A 38 -16.46 -29.46 16.26
CA LEU A 38 -17.04 -28.13 15.99
C LEU A 38 -16.25 -27.00 16.66
N LYS A 39 -15.76 -27.21 17.89
CA LYS A 39 -14.89 -26.24 18.57
C LYS A 39 -13.59 -26.03 17.81
N LEU A 40 -12.91 -27.10 17.42
CA LEU A 40 -11.68 -27.03 16.63
C LEU A 40 -11.92 -26.30 15.29
N LYS A 41 -13.00 -26.65 14.58
CA LYS A 41 -13.41 -25.97 13.35
C LYS A 41 -13.65 -24.48 13.57
N THR A 42 -14.28 -24.10 14.68
CA THR A 42 -14.54 -22.69 15.04
C THR A 42 -13.25 -21.91 15.27
N VAL A 43 -12.25 -22.52 15.93
CA VAL A 43 -10.93 -21.91 16.13
C VAL A 43 -10.25 -21.66 14.78
N LYS A 44 -10.17 -22.68 13.93
CA LYS A 44 -9.56 -22.56 12.59
C LYS A 44 -10.24 -21.48 11.73
N LEU A 45 -11.56 -21.36 11.83
CA LEU A 45 -12.31 -20.32 11.13
C LEU A 45 -12.09 -18.91 11.68
N ARG A 46 -11.79 -18.78 12.97
CA ARG A 46 -11.38 -17.50 13.55
C ARG A 46 -10.00 -17.10 13.01
N GLU A 47 -9.04 -18.01 13.06
CA GLU A 47 -7.68 -17.78 12.55
C GLU A 47 -7.69 -17.45 11.05
N TRP A 48 -8.54 -18.13 10.26
CA TRP A 48 -8.80 -17.79 8.86
C TRP A 48 -9.27 -16.34 8.69
N SER A 49 -10.23 -15.92 9.51
CA SER A 49 -10.78 -14.56 9.45
C SER A 49 -9.75 -13.51 9.85
N GLU A 50 -8.90 -13.81 10.83
CA GLU A 50 -7.81 -12.94 11.27
C GLU A 50 -6.76 -12.79 10.15
N CYS A 51 -6.33 -13.89 9.53
CA CYS A 51 -5.40 -13.85 8.39
C CYS A 51 -5.96 -13.03 7.21
N LEU A 52 -7.26 -13.15 6.94
CA LEU A 52 -7.90 -12.38 5.88
C LEU A 52 -7.99 -10.88 6.22
N ALA A 53 -8.22 -10.54 7.49
CA ALA A 53 -8.22 -9.16 7.95
C ALA A 53 -6.82 -8.54 7.91
N GLU A 54 -5.78 -9.30 8.27
CA GLU A 54 -4.39 -8.87 8.10
C GLU A 54 -4.05 -8.65 6.62
N ALA A 55 -4.45 -9.58 5.74
CA ALA A 55 -4.28 -9.41 4.30
C ALA A 55 -4.98 -8.14 3.79
N GLU A 56 -6.17 -7.83 4.29
CA GLU A 56 -6.90 -6.60 3.95
C GLU A 56 -6.08 -5.35 4.28
N LEU A 57 -5.55 -5.27 5.50
CA LEU A 57 -4.72 -4.14 5.94
C LEU A 57 -3.49 -3.96 5.03
N GLU A 58 -2.82 -5.07 4.72
CA GLU A 58 -1.66 -5.04 3.81
C GLU A 58 -2.04 -4.55 2.40
N VAL A 59 -3.22 -4.92 1.86
CA VAL A 59 -3.69 -4.37 0.57
C VAL A 59 -3.95 -2.88 0.65
N GLN A 60 -4.53 -2.40 1.75
CA GLN A 60 -4.80 -0.98 1.95
C GLN A 60 -3.49 -0.19 2.05
N ASP A 61 -2.50 -0.70 2.79
CA ASP A 61 -1.18 -0.07 2.89
C ASP A 61 -0.39 -0.14 1.58
N ALA A 62 -0.47 -1.25 0.85
CA ALA A 62 0.13 -1.35 -0.48
C ALA A 62 -0.45 -0.32 -1.45
N ALA A 63 -1.78 -0.16 -1.45
CA ALA A 63 -2.46 0.84 -2.26
C ALA A 63 -2.09 2.26 -1.83
N ARG A 64 -2.10 2.53 -0.51
CA ARG A 64 -1.77 3.83 0.08
C ARG A 64 -0.35 4.28 -0.25
N LEU A 65 0.62 3.38 -0.19
CA LEU A 65 2.03 3.68 -0.46
C LEU A 65 2.34 3.67 -1.96
N GLY A 66 1.62 2.86 -2.74
CA GLY A 66 1.83 2.74 -4.18
C GLY A 66 3.21 2.16 -4.51
N LEU A 67 3.56 2.07 -5.79
CA LEU A 67 4.87 1.53 -6.17
C LEU A 67 5.93 2.65 -6.28
N PRO A 68 7.16 2.40 -5.78
CA PRO A 68 7.70 1.10 -5.38
C PRO A 68 7.51 0.71 -3.89
N TRP A 69 7.09 1.62 -3.02
CA TRP A 69 7.14 1.42 -1.56
C TRP A 69 6.16 0.36 -1.03
N GLY A 70 5.00 0.25 -1.65
CA GLY A 70 3.95 -0.73 -1.35
C GLY A 70 4.24 -2.15 -1.83
N GLU A 71 5.36 -2.40 -2.54
CA GLU A 71 5.67 -3.75 -3.06
C GLU A 71 5.78 -4.78 -1.93
N LYS A 72 6.40 -4.40 -0.80
CA LYS A 72 6.50 -5.27 0.38
C LYS A 72 5.12 -5.65 0.92
N HIS A 73 4.21 -4.68 0.98
CA HIS A 73 2.85 -4.89 1.44
C HIS A 73 2.05 -5.78 0.48
N PHE A 74 2.26 -5.70 -0.85
CA PHE A 74 1.65 -6.66 -1.78
C PHE A 74 2.14 -8.10 -1.56
N VAL A 75 3.44 -8.27 -1.25
CA VAL A 75 4.00 -9.60 -0.92
C VAL A 75 3.38 -10.12 0.38
N CYS A 76 3.37 -9.31 1.44
CA CYS A 76 2.77 -9.68 2.72
C CYS A 76 1.27 -9.99 2.60
N ALA A 77 0.50 -9.18 1.87
CA ALA A 77 -0.92 -9.43 1.59
C ALA A 77 -1.14 -10.80 0.93
N ARG A 78 -0.29 -11.16 -0.05
CA ARG A 78 -0.37 -12.46 -0.74
C ARG A 78 -0.03 -13.62 0.18
N GLU A 79 1.01 -13.49 1.00
CA GLU A 79 1.38 -14.53 1.97
C GLU A 79 0.26 -14.77 2.99
N LYS A 80 -0.34 -13.70 3.51
CA LYS A 80 -1.49 -13.78 4.43
C LYS A 80 -2.73 -14.39 3.78
N LEU A 81 -2.96 -14.10 2.50
CA LEU A 81 -4.04 -14.71 1.72
C LEU A 81 -3.82 -16.22 1.53
N GLU A 82 -2.60 -16.65 1.22
CA GLU A 82 -2.28 -18.09 1.10
C GLU A 82 -2.39 -18.81 2.44
N GLU A 83 -1.99 -18.16 3.54
CA GLU A 83 -2.21 -18.68 4.89
C GLU A 83 -3.71 -18.81 5.20
N ALA A 84 -4.53 -17.83 4.84
CA ALA A 84 -5.99 -17.93 4.96
C ALA A 84 -6.53 -19.12 4.13
N LYS A 85 -6.11 -19.29 2.88
CA LYS A 85 -6.50 -20.46 2.06
C LYS A 85 -6.17 -21.78 2.77
N ARG A 86 -4.97 -21.90 3.36
CA ARG A 86 -4.54 -23.08 4.13
C ARG A 86 -5.45 -23.33 5.33
N ARG A 87 -5.72 -22.32 6.15
CA ARG A 87 -6.60 -22.45 7.34
C ARG A 87 -8.02 -22.83 6.97
N LEU A 88 -8.54 -22.30 5.85
CA LEU A 88 -9.87 -22.65 5.36
C LEU A 88 -9.95 -24.13 4.93
N LYS A 89 -8.92 -24.62 4.26
CA LYS A 89 -8.78 -26.03 3.88
C LYS A 89 -8.71 -26.93 5.10
N GLU A 90 -7.92 -26.57 6.12
CA GLU A 90 -7.83 -27.29 7.39
C GLU A 90 -9.15 -27.31 8.17
N ALA A 91 -10.02 -26.31 7.96
CA ALA A 91 -11.36 -26.26 8.55
C ALA A 91 -12.40 -27.09 7.78
N GLY A 92 -12.04 -27.67 6.63
CA GLY A 92 -12.96 -28.40 5.75
C GLY A 92 -14.01 -27.51 5.09
N GLU A 93 -13.77 -26.21 5.06
CA GLU A 93 -14.70 -25.20 4.53
C GLU A 93 -14.26 -24.68 3.16
N ASP A 94 -13.21 -25.28 2.61
CA ASP A 94 -12.76 -25.06 1.25
C ASP A 94 -13.52 -25.95 0.24
N GLY A 95 -13.48 -25.55 -1.03
CA GLY A 95 -14.02 -26.30 -2.16
C GLY A 95 -15.55 -26.22 -2.33
N PRO A 96 -16.09 -27.04 -3.25
CA PRO A 96 -17.53 -27.13 -3.45
C PRO A 96 -18.21 -27.82 -2.27
N ASP A 97 -19.43 -27.40 -1.99
CA ASP A 97 -20.36 -28.12 -1.14
C ASP A 97 -20.78 -29.41 -1.85
N GLU A 98 -20.59 -30.55 -1.18
CA GLU A 98 -20.86 -31.88 -1.71
C GLU A 98 -22.33 -32.05 -2.13
N SER A 99 -23.25 -31.33 -1.48
CA SER A 99 -24.68 -31.45 -1.75
C SER A 99 -25.14 -30.64 -2.97
N SER A 100 -24.52 -29.49 -3.21
CA SER A 100 -24.95 -28.54 -4.24
C SER A 100 -23.98 -28.39 -5.41
N GLY A 101 -22.75 -28.90 -5.28
CA GLY A 101 -21.63 -28.69 -6.21
C GLY A 101 -21.13 -27.25 -6.28
N ARG A 102 -21.75 -26.31 -5.53
CA ARG A 102 -21.40 -24.89 -5.54
C ARG A 102 -20.26 -24.62 -4.58
N LEU A 103 -19.37 -23.70 -4.92
CA LEU A 103 -18.33 -23.25 -4.02
C LEU A 103 -18.92 -22.74 -2.71
N LYS A 104 -18.32 -23.17 -1.59
CA LYS A 104 -18.68 -22.67 -0.28
C LYS A 104 -18.47 -21.15 -0.20
N PRO A 105 -19.30 -20.40 0.55
CA PRO A 105 -19.21 -18.95 0.64
C PRO A 105 -17.81 -18.41 1.00
N LYS A 106 -17.07 -19.11 1.87
CA LYS A 106 -15.73 -18.69 2.30
C LYS A 106 -14.67 -18.84 1.22
N SER A 107 -14.72 -19.90 0.41
CA SER A 107 -13.86 -20.02 -0.78
C SER A 107 -14.15 -18.91 -1.79
N LEU A 108 -15.44 -18.55 -1.97
CA LEU A 108 -15.82 -17.42 -2.83
C LEU A 108 -15.26 -16.08 -2.32
N ILE A 109 -15.22 -15.87 -1.00
CA ILE A 109 -14.63 -14.67 -0.40
C ILE A 109 -13.14 -14.59 -0.74
N LEU A 110 -12.39 -15.69 -0.58
CA LEU A 110 -10.95 -15.73 -0.91
C LEU A 110 -10.69 -15.47 -2.39
N ASN A 111 -11.50 -16.05 -3.29
CA ASN A 111 -11.37 -15.81 -4.73
C ASN A 111 -11.65 -14.35 -5.10
N LYS A 112 -12.66 -13.73 -4.49
CA LYS A 112 -12.95 -12.30 -4.68
C LYS A 112 -11.81 -11.43 -4.16
N PHE A 113 -11.26 -11.77 -3.01
CA PHE A 113 -10.11 -11.07 -2.44
C PHE A 113 -8.88 -11.15 -3.34
N ASP A 114 -8.58 -12.33 -3.88
CA ASP A 114 -7.44 -12.55 -4.80
C ASP A 114 -7.56 -11.68 -6.07
N LEU A 115 -8.76 -11.66 -6.67
CA LEU A 115 -9.06 -10.78 -7.81
C LEU A 115 -8.90 -9.30 -7.45
N ARG A 116 -9.30 -8.92 -6.24
CA ARG A 116 -9.17 -7.55 -5.74
C ARG A 116 -7.70 -7.15 -5.59
N LEU A 117 -6.90 -8.00 -4.94
CA LEU A 117 -5.46 -7.83 -4.78
C LEU A 117 -4.78 -7.64 -6.15
N LEU A 118 -5.10 -8.49 -7.12
CA LEU A 118 -4.57 -8.39 -8.49
C LEU A 118 -4.98 -7.07 -9.17
N LYS A 119 -6.24 -6.64 -9.01
CA LYS A 119 -6.73 -5.40 -9.61
C LYS A 119 -6.04 -4.17 -9.04
N VAL A 120 -5.90 -4.11 -7.72
CA VAL A 120 -5.18 -3.05 -7.01
C VAL A 120 -3.73 -2.99 -7.50
N ARG A 121 -3.02 -4.13 -7.51
CA ARG A 121 -1.63 -4.19 -7.97
C ARG A 121 -1.48 -3.70 -9.41
N ARG A 122 -2.33 -4.16 -10.33
CA ARG A 122 -2.32 -3.72 -11.74
C ARG A 122 -2.56 -2.23 -11.91
N GLU A 123 -3.39 -1.63 -11.06
CA GLU A 123 -3.61 -0.18 -11.08
C GLU A 123 -2.36 0.57 -10.58
N CYS A 124 -1.75 0.12 -9.49
CA CYS A 124 -0.47 0.65 -9.01
C CYS A 124 0.66 0.52 -10.06
N GLU A 125 0.76 -0.64 -10.73
CA GLU A 125 1.70 -0.89 -11.82
C GLU A 125 1.46 0.03 -13.02
N ARG A 126 0.20 0.21 -13.44
CA ARG A 126 -0.13 1.13 -14.55
C ARG A 126 0.28 2.57 -14.23
N ARG A 127 0.07 3.02 -12.99
CA ARG A 127 0.50 4.34 -12.53
C ARG A 127 2.02 4.44 -12.51
N ARG A 128 2.70 3.41 -11.98
CA ARG A 128 4.16 3.34 -11.99
C ARG A 128 4.73 3.41 -13.40
N ALA A 129 4.16 2.66 -14.34
CA ALA A 129 4.59 2.66 -15.73
C ALA A 129 4.49 4.06 -16.36
N LYS A 130 3.46 4.84 -16.01
CA LYS A 130 3.35 6.24 -16.44
C LYS A 130 4.46 7.12 -15.88
N VAL A 131 4.81 6.95 -14.60
CA VAL A 131 5.96 7.65 -13.99
C VAL A 131 7.27 7.26 -14.70
N SER A 132 7.49 5.96 -14.92
CA SER A 132 8.66 5.46 -15.67
C SER A 132 8.73 6.01 -17.09
N GLN A 133 7.59 6.15 -17.77
CA GLN A 133 7.52 6.78 -19.09
C GLN A 133 7.95 8.25 -19.03
N HIS A 134 7.48 9.01 -18.04
CA HIS A 134 7.90 10.40 -17.85
C HIS A 134 9.41 10.49 -17.55
N ILE A 135 9.95 9.60 -16.72
CA ILE A 135 11.40 9.51 -16.48
C ILE A 135 12.16 9.30 -17.79
N GLN A 136 11.73 8.38 -18.66
CA GLN A 136 12.38 8.18 -19.96
C GLN A 136 12.28 9.41 -20.86
N GLN A 137 11.16 10.14 -20.78
CA GLN A 137 10.92 11.34 -21.58
C GLN A 137 11.78 12.54 -21.17
N THR A 138 12.39 12.56 -19.98
CA THR A 138 13.33 13.64 -19.61
C THR A 138 14.59 13.65 -20.47
N SER A 139 14.91 12.56 -21.17
CA SER A 139 16.04 12.48 -22.11
C SER A 139 15.61 12.55 -23.58
N ASN A 140 14.37 12.98 -23.87
CA ASN A 140 13.86 13.02 -25.23
C ASN A 140 14.54 14.11 -26.07
N PRO A 141 14.85 13.87 -27.37
CA PRO A 141 15.38 14.93 -28.24
C PRO A 141 14.47 16.15 -28.36
N ASN A 142 13.13 15.96 -28.29
CA ASN A 142 12.17 17.05 -28.34
C ASN A 142 12.02 17.72 -26.96
N ALA A 143 12.31 19.03 -26.90
CA ALA A 143 12.22 19.85 -25.69
C ALA A 143 10.82 19.88 -25.08
N GLU A 144 9.74 19.93 -25.88
CA GLU A 144 8.36 19.93 -25.36
C GLU A 144 8.04 18.64 -24.60
N LYS A 145 8.56 17.49 -25.08
CA LYS A 145 8.38 16.20 -24.40
C LYS A 145 9.13 16.16 -23.09
N ARG A 146 10.37 16.67 -23.06
CA ARG A 146 11.15 16.80 -21.81
C ARG A 146 10.46 17.74 -20.82
N GLN A 147 9.98 18.89 -21.30
CA GLN A 147 9.27 19.88 -20.50
C GLN A 147 8.00 19.28 -19.86
N SER A 148 7.18 18.59 -20.67
CA SER A 148 5.98 17.90 -20.20
C SER A 148 6.29 16.82 -19.17
N ALA A 149 7.37 16.06 -19.39
CA ALA A 149 7.84 15.04 -18.47
C ALA A 149 8.27 15.63 -17.12
N VAL A 150 9.15 16.63 -17.11
CA VAL A 150 9.64 17.26 -15.87
C VAL A 150 8.50 17.90 -15.09
N ARG A 151 7.56 18.58 -15.77
CA ARG A 151 6.36 19.13 -15.14
C ARG A 151 5.51 18.02 -14.50
N SER A 152 5.29 16.92 -15.23
CA SER A 152 4.50 15.79 -14.73
C SER A 152 5.16 15.13 -13.53
N LEU A 153 6.48 14.92 -13.57
CA LEU A 153 7.26 14.36 -12.46
C LEU A 153 7.23 15.26 -11.21
N GLY A 154 7.37 16.58 -11.38
CA GLY A 154 7.19 17.53 -10.29
C GLY A 154 5.78 17.47 -9.68
N GLN A 155 4.75 17.22 -10.50
CA GLN A 155 3.38 17.02 -10.01
C GLN A 155 3.14 15.67 -9.33
N VAL A 156 3.89 14.61 -9.68
CA VAL A 156 3.79 13.31 -8.98
C VAL A 156 4.15 13.48 -7.51
N GLY A 157 5.18 14.27 -7.19
CA GLY A 157 5.50 14.65 -5.81
C GLY A 157 4.46 15.55 -5.14
N ARG A 158 3.59 16.20 -5.92
CA ARG A 158 2.46 17.01 -5.40
C ARG A 158 1.13 16.26 -5.33
N LYS A 159 1.02 15.04 -5.89
CA LYS A 159 -0.25 14.30 -5.94
C LYS A 159 -0.12 13.03 -5.11
N PRO A 160 -1.01 12.81 -4.13
CA PRO A 160 -0.97 11.59 -3.36
C PRO A 160 -1.17 10.38 -4.27
N VAL A 161 -0.52 9.29 -3.89
CA VAL A 161 -0.92 7.95 -4.28
C VAL A 161 -2.41 7.79 -3.89
N PRO A 162 -3.24 7.17 -4.74
CA PRO A 162 -4.66 6.97 -4.43
C PRO A 162 -4.82 6.12 -3.17
N CYS A 163 -5.93 6.29 -2.48
CA CYS A 163 -5.96 6.13 -1.05
C CYS A 163 -7.35 5.61 -0.65
N GLY A 164 -7.34 4.46 0.02
CA GLY A 164 -8.50 3.59 0.18
C GLY A 164 -8.69 2.67 -1.02
N VAL A 165 -8.94 1.40 -0.76
CA VAL A 165 -9.43 0.44 -1.74
C VAL A 165 -10.85 0.05 -1.36
N ASP A 166 -11.79 0.22 -2.28
CA ASP A 166 -13.15 -0.25 -2.07
C ASP A 166 -13.23 -1.78 -2.10
N PHE A 167 -14.40 -2.34 -1.77
CA PHE A 167 -14.62 -3.79 -1.82
C PHE A 167 -14.32 -4.41 -3.20
N PHE A 168 -14.48 -3.65 -4.28
CA PHE A 168 -14.26 -4.09 -5.66
C PHE A 168 -12.83 -3.91 -6.15
N GLY A 169 -11.92 -3.37 -5.33
CA GLY A 169 -10.54 -3.13 -5.73
C GLY A 169 -10.37 -1.87 -6.56
N ASN A 170 -11.37 -0.99 -6.59
CA ASN A 170 -11.19 0.35 -7.12
C ASN A 170 -10.41 1.16 -6.09
N LEU A 171 -9.42 1.89 -6.58
CA LEU A 171 -8.70 2.84 -5.74
C LEU A 171 -9.62 4.05 -5.56
N GLU A 172 -9.99 4.33 -4.32
CA GLU A 172 -10.66 5.56 -3.94
C GLU A 172 -9.62 6.69 -3.85
N GLU A 173 -10.08 7.94 -3.92
CA GLU A 173 -9.22 9.11 -3.80
C GLU A 173 -9.44 9.77 -2.42
N LEU A 174 -8.60 9.45 -1.44
CA LEU A 174 -8.55 10.09 -0.12
C LEU A 174 -7.38 11.09 0.00
N VAL A 175 -7.57 12.30 -0.49
CA VAL A 175 -6.56 13.38 -0.42
C VAL A 175 -6.60 14.06 0.95
N ASP A 176 -5.84 13.54 1.93
CA ASP A 176 -5.33 14.37 3.02
C ASP A 176 -3.81 14.40 2.96
N GLU A 177 -3.26 15.47 2.39
CA GLU A 177 -1.82 15.73 2.26
C GLU A 177 -1.07 15.59 3.60
N ARG A 178 -1.74 15.83 4.73
CA ARG A 178 -1.12 15.74 6.06
C ARG A 178 -0.74 14.31 6.44
N ARG A 179 -1.58 13.32 6.13
CA ARG A 179 -1.28 11.90 6.41
C ARG A 179 -0.18 11.32 5.52
N TRP A 180 -0.02 11.85 4.31
CA TRP A 180 1.07 11.45 3.40
C TRP A 180 2.42 11.92 3.93
N ASN A 181 2.52 13.22 4.26
CA ASN A 181 3.76 13.82 4.75
C ASN A 181 4.21 13.25 6.11
N GLU A 182 3.26 12.84 6.97
CA GLU A 182 3.56 12.23 8.27
C GLU A 182 4.21 10.85 8.18
N SER A 183 4.01 10.10 7.08
CA SER A 183 4.46 8.70 7.03
C SER A 183 5.82 8.52 6.35
N GLU A 184 6.08 8.98 5.13
CA GLU A 184 7.37 8.77 4.49
C GLU A 184 7.59 9.73 3.30
N GLY A 185 8.10 10.94 3.54
CA GLY A 185 8.47 11.90 2.48
C GLY A 185 9.56 11.44 1.49
N ARG A 186 9.69 10.15 1.17
CA ARG A 186 10.62 9.65 0.17
C ARG A 186 10.13 10.07 -1.21
N GLY A 187 10.82 11.03 -1.79
CA GLY A 187 10.98 11.07 -3.23
C GLY A 187 11.35 9.71 -3.78
N ASP A 188 10.65 9.26 -4.81
CA ASP A 188 11.16 8.14 -5.59
C ASP A 188 12.52 8.56 -6.14
N GLU A 189 13.58 7.85 -5.75
CA GLU A 189 14.96 8.17 -6.12
C GLU A 189 15.15 8.21 -7.65
N GLU A 190 14.37 7.45 -8.43
CA GLU A 190 14.39 7.55 -9.89
C GLU A 190 13.79 8.87 -10.38
N VAL A 191 12.67 9.30 -9.79
CA VAL A 191 12.04 10.60 -10.07
C VAL A 191 12.95 11.74 -9.65
N VAL A 192 13.51 11.70 -8.44
CA VAL A 192 14.44 12.71 -7.93
C VAL A 192 15.63 12.84 -8.87
N ARG A 193 16.28 11.73 -9.24
CA ARG A 193 17.42 11.75 -10.18
C ARG A 193 17.04 12.28 -11.55
N ALA A 194 15.86 11.95 -12.07
CA ALA A 194 15.40 12.44 -13.36
C ALA A 194 15.14 13.96 -13.36
N VAL A 195 14.48 14.47 -12.31
CA VAL A 195 14.23 15.90 -12.15
C VAL A 195 15.54 16.65 -11.87
N GLU A 196 16.42 16.11 -11.04
CA GLU A 196 17.74 16.67 -10.78
C GLU A 196 18.59 16.75 -12.06
N GLY A 197 18.62 15.70 -12.86
CA GLY A 197 19.34 15.70 -14.15
C GLY A 197 18.83 16.79 -15.09
N SER A 198 17.55 17.15 -14.98
CA SER A 198 16.91 18.20 -15.78
C SER A 198 17.34 19.62 -15.37
N LEU A 199 18.02 19.81 -14.23
CA LEU A 199 18.69 21.08 -13.91
C LEU A 199 19.84 21.41 -14.87
N ARG A 200 20.34 20.43 -15.62
CA ARG A 200 21.42 20.60 -16.61
C ARG A 200 20.92 20.57 -18.05
N ASP A 201 19.59 20.65 -18.26
CA ASP A 201 19.01 20.67 -19.60
C ASP A 201 19.51 21.88 -20.39
N THR A 202 19.60 21.76 -21.72
CA THR A 202 19.97 22.87 -22.59
C THR A 202 18.89 23.95 -22.63
N ASP A 203 17.63 23.58 -22.43
CA ASP A 203 16.50 24.50 -22.38
C ASP A 203 16.32 25.13 -20.98
N GLY A 204 16.37 26.46 -20.91
CA GLY A 204 16.21 27.20 -19.67
C GLY A 204 14.83 27.05 -19.02
N GLN A 205 13.77 26.78 -19.77
CA GLN A 205 12.44 26.52 -19.21
C GLN A 205 12.39 25.18 -18.47
N ILE A 206 13.09 24.17 -18.98
CA ILE A 206 13.15 22.85 -18.33
C ILE A 206 13.94 22.95 -17.02
N ARG A 207 15.06 23.68 -17.02
CA ARG A 207 15.82 23.96 -15.78
C ARG A 207 14.95 24.65 -14.73
N GLN A 208 14.11 25.61 -15.14
CA GLN A 208 13.15 26.26 -14.23
C GLN A 208 12.10 25.29 -13.66
N LEU A 209 11.51 24.45 -14.50
CA LEU A 209 10.54 23.44 -14.04
C LEU A 209 11.17 22.43 -13.10
N ALA A 210 12.43 22.04 -13.34
CA ALA A 210 13.17 21.16 -12.44
C ALA A 210 13.35 21.80 -11.06
N MET A 211 13.71 23.08 -10.98
CA MET A 211 13.78 23.82 -9.72
C MET A 211 12.43 23.90 -9.00
N GLU A 212 11.33 24.06 -9.72
CA GLU A 212 9.98 24.07 -9.12
C GLU A 212 9.51 22.69 -8.63
N GLY A 213 9.94 21.63 -9.32
CA GLY A 213 9.55 20.26 -9.02
C GLY A 213 10.37 19.58 -7.94
N LEU A 214 11.66 19.94 -7.80
CA LEU A 214 12.56 19.32 -6.81
C LEU A 214 12.05 19.38 -5.36
N PRO A 215 11.56 20.52 -4.85
CA PRO A 215 11.03 20.59 -3.49
C PRO A 215 9.82 19.68 -3.23
N SER A 216 9.04 19.37 -4.27
CA SER A 216 7.89 18.47 -4.14
C SER A 216 8.26 17.00 -4.30
N VAL A 217 9.39 16.68 -4.94
CA VAL A 217 9.82 15.28 -5.09
C VAL A 217 10.92 14.89 -4.12
N CYS A 218 11.50 15.80 -3.34
CA CYS A 218 12.55 15.47 -2.36
C CYS A 218 12.01 15.53 -0.92
N LYS A 219 12.75 14.92 0.02
CA LYS A 219 12.47 15.10 1.45
C LYS A 219 12.65 16.56 1.84
N GLU A 220 11.85 17.03 2.79
CA GLU A 220 11.92 18.42 3.27
C GLU A 220 13.32 18.80 3.82
N ASP A 221 14.06 17.81 4.34
CA ASP A 221 15.41 17.98 4.90
C ASP A 221 16.54 17.58 3.94
N ASP A 222 16.25 17.41 2.64
CA ASP A 222 17.30 17.06 1.68
C ASP A 222 18.16 18.29 1.34
N ILE A 223 19.17 18.49 2.18
CA ILE A 223 20.18 19.55 2.07
C ILE A 223 20.81 19.58 0.67
N THR A 224 20.89 18.44 -0.02
CA THR A 224 21.50 18.37 -1.36
C THR A 224 20.71 19.14 -2.42
N VAL A 225 19.41 19.37 -2.21
CA VAL A 225 18.56 20.13 -3.14
C VAL A 225 18.98 21.59 -3.19
N MET A 226 19.30 22.20 -2.04
CA MET A 226 19.74 23.60 -2.00
C MET A 226 21.07 23.79 -2.74
N ASP A 227 22.05 22.91 -2.52
CA ASP A 227 23.36 23.00 -3.18
C ASP A 227 23.22 22.85 -4.71
N LYS A 228 22.34 21.95 -5.18
CA LYS A 228 22.07 21.76 -6.61
C LYS A 228 21.41 23.00 -7.23
N ILE A 229 20.45 23.62 -6.55
CA ILE A 229 19.79 24.84 -7.03
C ILE A 229 20.76 26.03 -6.98
N ALA A 230 21.62 26.12 -5.95
CA ALA A 230 22.62 27.18 -5.83
C ALA A 230 23.59 27.20 -7.02
N SER A 231 23.93 26.04 -7.58
CA SER A 231 24.76 25.98 -8.80
C SER A 231 24.14 26.73 -10.00
N LEU A 232 22.82 26.92 -10.02
CA LEU A 232 22.10 27.66 -11.06
C LEU A 232 22.06 29.18 -10.82
N LEU A 233 22.59 29.68 -9.70
CA LEU A 233 22.82 31.13 -9.51
C LEU A 233 23.85 31.67 -10.49
N GLN A 234 24.69 30.81 -11.08
CA GLN A 234 25.66 31.15 -12.12
C GLN A 234 25.20 30.73 -13.53
N ASP A 235 23.91 30.38 -13.70
CA ASP A 235 23.37 29.97 -15.00
C ASP A 235 23.47 31.09 -16.04
N GLN A 236 23.66 30.73 -17.31
CA GLN A 236 23.76 31.71 -18.41
C GLN A 236 22.47 32.53 -18.58
N SER A 237 21.30 31.93 -18.30
CA SER A 237 20.00 32.58 -18.42
C SER A 237 19.64 33.39 -17.17
N VAL A 238 19.39 34.69 -17.35
CA VAL A 238 18.92 35.59 -16.28
C VAL A 238 17.66 35.04 -15.61
N HIS A 239 16.72 34.50 -16.39
CA HIS A 239 15.47 33.96 -15.85
C HIS A 239 15.70 32.72 -14.97
N VAL A 240 16.67 31.88 -15.33
CA VAL A 240 17.05 30.70 -14.52
C VAL A 240 17.69 31.17 -13.21
N ARG A 241 18.62 32.14 -13.26
CA ARG A 241 19.23 32.70 -12.03
C ARG A 241 18.19 33.31 -11.09
N MET A 242 17.27 34.12 -11.62
CA MET A 242 16.19 34.70 -10.83
C MET A 242 15.31 33.63 -10.19
N LYS A 243 15.00 32.56 -10.93
CA LYS A 243 14.19 31.46 -10.40
C LYS A 243 14.95 30.68 -9.33
N ALA A 244 16.25 30.44 -9.49
CA ALA A 244 17.09 29.82 -8.47
C ALA A 244 17.06 30.61 -7.16
N MET A 245 17.21 31.95 -7.20
CA MET A 245 17.09 32.81 -6.01
C MET A 245 15.72 32.70 -5.34
N GLN A 246 14.64 32.70 -6.13
CA GLN A 246 13.27 32.56 -5.60
C GLN A 246 13.06 31.19 -4.93
N THR A 247 13.51 30.11 -5.58
CA THR A 247 13.36 28.76 -5.04
C THR A 247 14.19 28.59 -3.77
N ILE A 248 15.45 29.04 -3.75
CA ILE A 248 16.28 29.04 -2.54
C ILE A 248 15.58 29.82 -1.43
N SER A 249 15.08 31.03 -1.71
CA SER A 249 14.36 31.83 -0.71
C SER A 249 13.11 31.13 -0.16
N SER A 250 12.39 30.39 -1.00
CA SER A 250 11.20 29.64 -0.58
C SER A 250 11.53 28.44 0.31
N ILE A 251 12.67 27.78 0.06
CA ILE A 251 13.19 26.69 0.90
C ILE A 251 13.82 27.27 2.18
N ALA A 252 14.50 28.41 2.08
CA ALA A 252 15.21 29.14 3.14
C ALA A 252 14.34 29.62 4.29
N ALA A 253 13.03 29.78 4.08
CA ALA A 253 12.09 30.00 5.18
C ALA A 253 12.16 28.89 6.25
N ARG A 254 12.78 27.75 5.94
CA ARG A 254 12.99 26.58 6.80
C ARG A 254 14.42 26.49 7.37
N ASP A 255 15.43 27.07 6.70
CA ASP A 255 16.84 27.16 7.17
C ASP A 255 17.52 28.43 6.61
N ALA A 256 17.34 29.56 7.32
CA ALA A 256 17.76 30.88 6.85
C ALA A 256 19.29 31.07 6.83
N VAL A 257 20.04 30.36 7.69
CA VAL A 257 21.49 30.54 7.82
C VAL A 257 22.21 29.99 6.60
N ARG A 258 21.84 28.79 6.15
CA ARG A 258 22.47 28.16 4.99
C ARG A 258 22.11 28.85 3.68
N ALA A 259 20.86 29.30 3.55
CA ALA A 259 20.44 30.06 2.39
C ALA A 259 21.20 31.38 2.24
N TYR A 260 21.48 32.07 3.35
CA TYR A 260 22.28 33.29 3.32
C TYR A 260 23.72 33.01 2.86
N GLN A 261 24.35 31.94 3.34
CA GLN A 261 25.69 31.53 2.89
C GLN A 261 25.73 31.26 1.38
N LEU A 262 24.77 30.50 0.85
CA LEU A 262 24.70 30.17 -0.58
C LEU A 262 24.39 31.36 -1.49
N LEU A 263 23.79 32.44 -0.97
CA LEU A 263 23.47 33.65 -1.75
C LEU A 263 24.58 34.71 -1.69
N CYS A 264 25.47 34.63 -0.70
CA CYS A 264 26.55 35.60 -0.49
C CYS A 264 27.90 35.16 -1.06
N ASP A 265 28.09 33.87 -1.33
CA ASP A 265 29.25 33.29 -2.04
C ASP A 265 29.07 33.30 -3.56
#